data_AF-A0A752Q9A2-F1
#
_entry.id   AF-A0A752Q9A2-F1
#
_cell.length_a   1.000
_cell.length_b   1.000
_cell.length_c   1.000
_cell.angle_alpha   90.00
_cell.angle_beta   90.00
_cell.angle_gamma   90.00
#
_symmetry.space_group_name_H-M   'P 1'
#
loop_
_entity.id
_entity.type
_entity.pdbx_description
1 polymer ?
#
loop_
_entity_poly.entity_id
_entity_poly.type
_entity_poly.pdbx_seq_one_letter_code
_entity_poly.pdbx_strand_id
1 'polypeptide(L)'
;MAMNKKEQAAYDELVAQARINRALRWSDYSVERDMPVPEVSGEYQNGWSFNTATGTVYPTWSGTTVHGTREEGEVVDATSRRMRGMNGSQNGIPQYSTKERALKALRCSLEIKFAMQLDAVDKAIAKELESSTARRESDTSDAKR
;
A
#
# COMPACT_ATOMS: atom_id res chain seq x y z
N MET A 1 15.61 30.73 25.67
CA MET A 1 16.04 29.43 26.21
C MET A 1 16.00 28.43 25.07
N ALA A 2 17.15 27.99 24.57
CA ALA A 2 17.22 26.96 23.53
C ALA A 2 17.16 25.58 24.21
N MET A 3 16.37 24.66 23.66
CA MET A 3 16.31 23.27 24.15
C MET A 3 17.70 22.64 24.14
N ASN A 4 18.03 21.90 25.19
CA ASN A 4 19.25 21.09 25.18
C ASN A 4 19.09 19.93 24.17
N LYS A 5 20.20 19.43 23.62
CA LYS A 5 20.21 18.30 22.66
C LYS A 5 19.41 17.08 23.13
N LYS A 6 19.43 16.78 24.44
CA LYS A 6 18.63 15.68 25.02
C LYS A 6 17.12 15.96 24.96
N GLU A 7 16.72 17.19 25.24
CA GLU A 7 15.32 17.61 25.22
C GLU A 7 14.80 17.66 23.77
N GLN A 8 15.63 18.09 22.83
CA GLN A 8 15.30 18.07 21.41
C GLN A 8 15.07 16.63 20.90
N ALA A 9 15.95 15.69 21.24
CA ALA A 9 15.79 14.30 20.84
C ALA A 9 14.51 13.67 21.39
N ALA A 10 14.19 13.92 22.67
CA ALA A 10 12.95 13.45 23.29
C ALA A 10 11.71 14.07 22.63
N TYR A 11 11.78 15.36 22.27
CA TYR A 11 10.71 16.04 21.56
C TYR A 11 10.49 15.44 20.15
N ASP A 12 11.57 15.19 19.41
CA ASP A 12 11.50 14.62 18.07
C ASP A 12 10.91 13.19 18.09
N GLU A 13 11.25 12.39 19.11
CA GLU A 13 10.65 11.08 19.34
C GLU A 13 9.14 11.17 19.61
N LEU A 14 8.72 12.09 20.49
CA LEU A 14 7.31 12.31 20.77
C LEU A 14 6.53 12.72 19.50
N VAL A 15 7.12 13.58 18.67
CA VAL A 15 6.54 13.97 17.38
C VAL A 15 6.44 12.78 16.42
N ALA A 16 7.45 11.91 16.39
CA ALA A 16 7.44 10.70 15.56
C ALA A 16 6.33 9.73 16.01
N GLN A 17 6.22 9.47 17.30
CA GLN A 17 5.15 8.62 17.86
C GLN A 17 3.76 9.20 17.58
N ALA A 18 3.58 10.52 17.72
CA ALA A 18 2.33 11.18 17.40
C ALA A 18 1.95 11.03 15.92
N ARG A 19 2.93 11.11 15.01
CA ARG A 19 2.73 10.88 13.56
C ARG A 19 2.34 9.44 13.26
N ILE A 20 2.97 8.46 13.90
CA ILE A 20 2.65 7.04 13.74
C ILE A 20 1.22 6.76 14.23
N ASN A 21 0.85 7.26 15.41
CA ASN A 21 -0.49 7.09 15.95
C ASN A 21 -1.56 7.71 15.03
N ARG A 22 -1.27 8.87 14.42
CA ARG A 22 -2.15 9.45 13.40
C ARG A 22 -2.26 8.57 12.16
N ALA A 23 -1.18 7.88 11.77
CA ALA A 23 -1.15 6.95 10.65
C ALA A 23 -1.85 5.60 10.92
N LEU A 24 -2.37 5.36 12.12
CA LEU A 24 -3.23 4.19 12.40
C LEU A 24 -4.71 4.46 12.14
N ARG A 25 -5.07 5.66 11.66
CA ARG A 25 -6.45 6.01 11.31
C ARG A 25 -6.79 5.57 9.89
N TRP A 26 -8.03 5.16 9.70
CA TRP A 26 -8.62 4.89 8.39
C TRP A 26 -8.78 6.19 7.59
N SER A 27 -8.34 6.17 6.35
CA SER A 27 -8.51 7.27 5.42
C SER A 27 -9.85 7.17 4.68
N ASP A 28 -10.43 8.31 4.32
CA ASP A 28 -11.70 8.44 3.59
C ASP A 28 -11.50 8.86 2.13
N TYR A 29 -10.30 8.61 1.58
CA TYR A 29 -9.98 9.00 0.21
C TYR A 29 -10.73 8.16 -0.82
N SER A 30 -11.07 8.77 -1.96
CA SER A 30 -11.49 8.02 -3.14
C SER A 30 -10.30 7.20 -3.69
N VAL A 31 -10.54 5.91 -3.92
CA VAL A 31 -9.52 4.94 -4.36
C VAL A 31 -9.71 4.48 -5.81
N GLU A 32 -10.77 4.92 -6.46
CA GLU A 32 -11.13 4.51 -7.81
C GLU A 32 -10.16 5.10 -8.84
N ARG A 33 -9.83 4.28 -9.84
CA ARG A 33 -9.01 4.71 -10.97
C ARG A 33 -9.87 5.55 -11.90
N ASP A 34 -9.46 6.78 -12.10
CA ASP A 34 -10.22 7.80 -12.83
C ASP A 34 -9.91 7.84 -14.33
N MET A 35 -8.89 7.12 -14.77
CA MET A 35 -8.58 6.95 -16.19
C MET A 35 -8.92 5.54 -16.62
N PRO A 36 -10.02 5.33 -17.37
CA PRO A 36 -10.37 4.01 -17.90
C PRO A 36 -9.33 3.55 -18.92
N VAL A 37 -9.40 2.28 -19.35
CA VAL A 37 -8.54 1.80 -20.43
C VAL A 37 -8.92 2.55 -21.72
N PRO A 38 -7.94 3.00 -22.55
CA PRO A 38 -8.27 3.60 -23.85
C PRO A 38 -9.09 2.62 -24.70
N GLU A 39 -10.10 3.12 -25.40
CA GLU A 39 -11.00 2.28 -26.21
C GLU A 39 -10.46 2.03 -27.63
N VAL A 40 -9.67 2.98 -28.15
CA VAL A 40 -9.20 2.96 -29.53
C VAL A 40 -7.84 2.27 -29.63
N SER A 41 -7.71 1.35 -30.58
CA SER A 41 -6.44 0.69 -30.84
C SER A 41 -5.39 1.68 -31.35
N GLY A 42 -4.18 1.63 -30.76
CA GLY A 42 -3.09 2.55 -31.07
C GLY A 42 -3.08 3.84 -30.25
N GLU A 43 -4.13 4.11 -29.45
CA GLU A 43 -4.09 5.15 -28.43
C GLU A 43 -3.38 4.65 -27.18
N TYR A 44 -2.61 5.56 -26.57
CA TYR A 44 -1.95 5.33 -25.31
C TYR A 44 -2.27 6.47 -24.35
N GLN A 45 -2.56 6.12 -23.11
CA GLN A 45 -2.69 7.06 -22.01
C GLN A 45 -1.52 6.91 -21.04
N ASN A 46 -1.18 8.01 -20.37
CA ASN A 46 -0.10 8.07 -19.40
C ASN A 46 -0.68 8.42 -18.04
N GLY A 47 -0.32 7.66 -17.03
CA GLY A 47 -0.86 7.82 -15.70
C GLY A 47 0.05 7.29 -14.62
N TRP A 48 -0.58 6.97 -13.49
CA TRP A 48 0.07 6.48 -12.29
C TRP A 48 -0.59 5.18 -11.82
N SER A 49 0.23 4.32 -11.25
CA SER A 49 -0.21 3.10 -10.58
C SER A 49 0.67 2.88 -9.35
N PHE A 50 0.35 1.87 -8.57
CA PHE A 50 1.13 1.51 -7.40
C PHE A 50 1.22 0.01 -7.23
N ASN A 51 2.25 -0.41 -6.50
CA ASN A 51 2.45 -1.78 -6.08
C ASN A 51 2.33 -1.83 -4.55
N THR A 52 1.35 -2.59 -4.05
CA THR A 52 1.08 -2.75 -2.61
C THR A 52 2.09 -3.64 -1.90
N ALA A 53 2.81 -4.49 -2.64
CA ALA A 53 3.86 -5.33 -2.09
C ALA A 53 5.11 -4.49 -1.79
N THR A 54 5.54 -3.64 -2.72
CA THR A 54 6.72 -2.76 -2.53
C THR A 54 6.39 -1.42 -1.87
N GLY A 55 5.13 -1.00 -1.86
CA GLY A 55 4.73 0.30 -1.32
C GLY A 55 5.11 1.48 -2.22
N THR A 56 5.29 1.23 -3.53
CA THR A 56 5.79 2.24 -4.47
C THR A 56 4.71 2.70 -5.42
N VAL A 57 4.58 4.01 -5.59
CA VAL A 57 3.83 4.64 -6.70
C VAL A 57 4.78 4.87 -7.87
N TYR A 58 4.37 4.54 -9.08
CA TYR A 58 5.21 4.65 -10.27
C TYR A 58 4.43 5.18 -11.48
N PRO A 59 5.10 5.90 -12.40
CA PRO A 59 4.52 6.28 -13.67
C PRO A 59 4.26 5.06 -14.56
N THR A 60 3.14 5.07 -15.26
CA THR A 60 2.71 3.99 -16.14
C THR A 60 2.07 4.53 -17.40
N TRP A 61 1.96 3.69 -18.41
CA TRP A 61 1.20 3.93 -19.63
C TRP A 61 0.30 2.72 -19.92
N SER A 62 -0.84 2.96 -20.57
CA SER A 62 -1.75 1.90 -20.99
C SER A 62 -2.26 2.21 -22.39
N GLY A 63 -2.27 1.20 -23.25
CA GLY A 63 -3.12 1.17 -24.44
C GLY A 63 -4.32 0.23 -24.21
N THR A 64 -5.02 -0.10 -25.29
CA THR A 64 -6.13 -1.08 -25.30
C THR A 64 -5.68 -2.48 -24.90
N THR A 65 -4.57 -2.96 -25.47
CA THR A 65 -4.15 -4.37 -25.37
C THR A 65 -2.89 -4.59 -24.52
N VAL A 66 -2.22 -3.51 -24.12
CA VAL A 66 -0.92 -3.55 -23.44
C VAL A 66 -0.81 -2.41 -22.44
N HIS A 67 -0.01 -2.59 -21.40
CA HIS A 67 0.37 -1.54 -20.47
C HIS A 67 1.82 -1.74 -20.01
N GLY A 68 2.43 -0.71 -19.44
CA GLY A 68 3.79 -0.80 -18.93
C GLY A 68 4.15 0.32 -17.96
N THR A 69 5.38 0.26 -17.47
CA THR A 69 5.99 1.34 -16.71
C THR A 69 6.74 2.29 -17.64
N ARG A 70 6.98 3.52 -17.18
CA ARG A 70 7.81 4.53 -17.84
C ARG A 70 8.59 5.32 -16.80
N GLU A 71 9.58 6.09 -17.23
CA GLU A 71 10.25 7.02 -16.32
C GLU A 71 9.39 8.25 -16.02
N GLU A 72 9.65 8.90 -14.89
CA GLU A 72 8.94 10.11 -14.49
C GLU A 72 9.38 11.27 -15.40
N GLY A 73 8.44 11.87 -16.12
CA GLY A 73 8.70 12.89 -17.14
C GLY A 73 8.65 12.38 -18.59
N GLU A 74 8.73 11.06 -18.80
CA GLU A 74 8.51 10.49 -20.14
C GLU A 74 7.03 10.49 -20.51
N VAL A 75 6.73 10.60 -21.80
CA VAL A 75 5.36 10.47 -22.32
C VAL A 75 5.37 9.42 -23.40
N VAL A 76 4.45 8.45 -23.28
CA VAL A 76 4.21 7.44 -24.29
C VAL A 76 3.11 7.92 -25.24
N ASP A 77 3.42 7.96 -26.54
CA ASP A 77 2.46 8.28 -27.60
C ASP A 77 2.53 7.30 -28.79
N ALA A 78 1.62 7.44 -29.76
CA ALA A 78 1.58 6.60 -30.96
C ALA A 78 2.84 6.73 -31.84
N THR A 79 3.52 7.88 -31.79
CA THR A 79 4.77 8.14 -32.53
C THR A 79 6.01 7.62 -31.81
N SER A 80 5.88 7.21 -30.55
CA SER A 80 6.88 6.54 -29.72
C SER A 80 7.07 5.10 -30.18
N ARG A 81 7.30 4.94 -31.50
CA ARG A 81 7.65 3.68 -32.20
C ARG A 81 8.93 3.02 -31.67
N ARG A 82 9.61 3.65 -30.70
CA ARG A 82 10.71 3.10 -29.89
C ARG A 82 10.26 2.08 -28.83
N MET A 83 8.96 1.80 -28.72
CA MET A 83 8.31 0.74 -27.92
C MET A 83 8.76 -0.71 -28.20
N ARG A 84 9.85 -0.92 -28.94
CA ARG A 84 10.48 -2.24 -29.15
C ARG A 84 11.50 -2.44 -28.03
N GLY A 85 11.03 -2.64 -26.79
CA GLY A 85 11.92 -2.86 -25.63
C GLY A 85 11.38 -2.45 -24.26
N MET A 86 10.20 -1.81 -24.18
CA MET A 86 9.53 -1.61 -22.89
C MET A 86 8.90 -2.95 -22.44
N ASN A 87 9.14 -3.32 -21.18
CA ASN A 87 8.51 -4.49 -20.54
C ASN A 87 7.02 -4.22 -20.37
N GLY A 88 6.26 -4.42 -21.45
CA GLY A 88 4.82 -4.30 -21.48
C GLY A 88 4.16 -5.60 -21.04
N SER A 89 3.19 -5.52 -20.15
CA SER A 89 2.30 -6.62 -19.81
C SER A 89 1.04 -6.56 -20.68
N GLN A 90 0.42 -7.72 -20.90
CA GLN A 90 -0.82 -7.82 -21.68
C GLN A 90 -2.01 -7.21 -20.93
N ASN A 91 -3.01 -6.80 -21.71
CA ASN A 91 -4.24 -6.12 -21.33
C ASN A 91 -4.04 -4.68 -20.87
N GLY A 92 -4.83 -3.74 -21.39
CA GLY A 92 -4.87 -2.39 -20.85
C GLY A 92 -5.32 -2.39 -19.39
N ILE A 93 -4.81 -1.45 -18.60
CA ILE A 93 -5.22 -1.24 -17.22
C ILE A 93 -5.79 0.17 -17.03
N PRO A 94 -6.84 0.33 -16.21
CA PRO A 94 -7.21 1.65 -15.71
C PRO A 94 -6.03 2.25 -14.94
N GLN A 95 -5.95 3.58 -14.85
CA GLN A 95 -4.85 4.31 -14.22
C GLN A 95 -5.37 5.46 -13.36
N TYR A 96 -4.48 6.02 -12.53
CA TYR A 96 -4.73 7.28 -11.83
C TYR A 96 -4.17 8.45 -12.65
N SER A 97 -4.92 9.54 -12.77
CA SER A 97 -4.47 10.75 -13.48
C SER A 97 -3.28 11.44 -12.82
N THR A 98 -3.13 11.31 -11.50
CA THR A 98 -2.09 12.00 -10.72
C THR A 98 -1.39 11.08 -9.73
N LYS A 99 -0.12 11.41 -9.42
CA LYS A 99 0.67 10.76 -8.37
C LYS A 99 0.00 10.85 -7.01
N GLU A 100 -0.66 11.98 -6.71
CA GLU A 100 -1.40 12.19 -5.47
C GLU A 100 -2.55 11.19 -5.31
N ARG A 101 -3.38 11.00 -6.34
CA ARG A 101 -4.47 10.01 -6.32
C ARG A 101 -3.93 8.59 -6.11
N ALA A 102 -2.86 8.24 -6.82
CA ALA A 102 -2.20 6.95 -6.63
C ALA A 102 -1.65 6.76 -5.21
N LEU A 103 -1.08 7.80 -4.59
CA LEU A 103 -0.59 7.77 -3.20
C LEU A 103 -1.73 7.60 -2.20
N LYS A 104 -2.85 8.32 -2.39
CA LYS A 104 -4.06 8.18 -1.57
C LYS A 104 -4.64 6.77 -1.64
N ALA A 105 -4.72 6.21 -2.85
CA ALA A 105 -5.19 4.84 -3.05
C ALA A 105 -4.21 3.80 -2.48
N LEU A 106 -2.90 3.99 -2.65
CA LEU A 106 -1.87 3.16 -2.02
C LEU A 106 -2.01 3.18 -0.49
N ARG A 107 -2.23 4.35 0.10
CA ARG A 107 -2.44 4.49 1.55
C ARG A 107 -3.62 3.65 2.02
N CYS A 108 -4.79 3.78 1.39
CA CYS A 108 -5.97 2.98 1.75
C CYS A 108 -5.73 1.48 1.56
N SER A 109 -5.01 1.09 0.50
CA SER A 109 -4.64 -0.31 0.26
C SER A 109 -3.73 -0.88 1.35
N LEU A 110 -2.78 -0.07 1.84
CA LEU A 110 -1.91 -0.45 2.94
C LEU A 110 -2.64 -0.53 4.28
N GLU A 111 -3.59 0.37 4.53
CA GLU A 111 -4.44 0.31 5.74
C GLU A 111 -5.16 -1.04 5.82
N ILE A 112 -5.81 -1.47 4.74
CA ILE A 112 -6.49 -2.77 4.67
C ILE A 112 -5.49 -3.92 4.88
N LYS A 113 -4.35 -3.89 4.16
CA LYS A 113 -3.31 -4.92 4.27
C LYS A 113 -2.81 -5.08 5.71
N PHE A 114 -2.50 -3.97 6.38
CA PHE A 114 -2.00 -4.00 7.75
C PHE A 114 -3.09 -4.40 8.74
N ALA A 115 -4.34 -3.96 8.56
CA ALA A 115 -5.44 -4.40 9.41
C ALA A 115 -5.66 -5.92 9.32
N MET A 116 -5.59 -6.50 8.12
CA MET A 116 -5.67 -7.96 7.94
C MET A 116 -4.50 -8.69 8.61
N GLN A 117 -3.30 -8.12 8.55
CA GLN A 117 -2.12 -8.69 9.22
C GLN A 117 -2.25 -8.64 10.75
N LEU A 118 -2.76 -7.53 11.29
CA LEU A 118 -3.01 -7.39 12.73
C LEU A 118 -4.11 -8.34 13.20
N ASP A 119 -5.22 -8.46 12.46
CA ASP A 119 -6.29 -9.44 12.76
C ASP A 119 -5.77 -10.89 12.77
N ALA A 120 -4.87 -11.24 11.85
CA ALA A 120 -4.23 -12.57 11.84
C ALA A 120 -3.37 -12.82 13.09
N VAL A 121 -2.66 -11.79 13.57
CA VAL A 121 -1.88 -11.84 14.81
C VAL A 121 -2.81 -11.95 16.02
N ASP A 122 -3.86 -11.14 16.08
CA ASP A 122 -4.84 -11.15 17.18
C ASP A 122 -5.51 -12.52 17.33
N LYS A 123 -5.86 -13.16 16.20
CA LYS A 123 -6.36 -14.55 16.19
C LYS A 123 -5.35 -15.55 16.72
N ALA A 124 -4.07 -15.39 16.37
CA ALA A 124 -3.01 -16.26 16.89
C ALA A 124 -2.81 -16.07 18.41
N ILE A 125 -2.90 -14.83 18.90
CA ILE A 125 -2.84 -14.52 20.34
C ILE A 125 -4.02 -15.16 21.07
N ALA A 126 -5.25 -14.99 20.56
CA ALA A 126 -6.45 -15.57 21.18
C ALA A 126 -6.34 -17.10 21.29
N LYS A 127 -5.88 -17.76 20.22
CA LYS A 127 -5.67 -19.21 20.21
C LYS A 127 -4.64 -19.68 21.24
N GLU A 128 -3.55 -18.93 21.43
CA GLU A 128 -2.54 -19.29 22.43
C GLU A 128 -3.05 -19.06 23.85
N LEU A 129 -3.87 -18.04 24.07
CA LEU A 129 -4.53 -17.83 25.36
C LEU A 129 -5.44 -19.02 25.70
N GLU A 130 -6.29 -19.47 24.76
CA GLU A 130 -7.16 -20.64 24.94
C GLU A 130 -6.37 -21.93 25.21
N SER A 131 -5.27 -22.14 24.50
CA SER A 131 -4.39 -23.31 24.69
C SER A 131 -3.74 -23.29 26.08
N SER A 132 -3.32 -22.10 26.54
CA SER A 132 -2.69 -21.91 27.85
C SER A 132 -3.66 -22.10 29.02
N THR A 133 -4.91 -21.66 28.87
CA THR A 133 -5.96 -21.87 29.88
C THR A 133 -6.33 -23.34 29.99
N ALA A 134 -6.48 -24.04 28.85
CA ALA A 134 -6.79 -25.47 28.84
C ALA A 134 -5.70 -26.32 29.53
N ARG A 135 -4.42 -25.99 29.34
CA ARG A 135 -3.29 -26.66 30.02
C ARG A 135 -3.32 -26.43 31.54
N ARG A 136 -3.62 -25.21 31.98
CA ARG A 136 -3.71 -24.90 33.42
C ARG A 136 -4.86 -25.66 34.09
N GLU A 137 -5.99 -25.81 33.42
CA GLU A 137 -7.12 -26.56 33.94
C GLU A 137 -6.82 -28.07 34.05
N SER A 138 -6.16 -28.66 33.04
CA SER A 138 -5.74 -30.08 33.12
C SER A 138 -4.75 -30.33 34.26
N ASP A 139 -3.74 -29.47 34.43
CA ASP A 139 -2.71 -29.64 35.46
C ASP A 139 -3.31 -29.55 36.88
N THR A 140 -4.31 -28.70 37.09
CA THR A 140 -5.00 -28.61 38.39
C THR A 140 -5.96 -29.76 38.67
N SER A 141 -6.44 -30.44 37.62
CA SER A 141 -7.33 -31.60 37.75
C SER A 141 -6.58 -32.89 38.08
N ASP A 142 -5.37 -33.07 37.55
CA ASP A 142 -4.49 -34.21 37.89
C ASP A 142 -3.88 -34.06 39.28
N ALA A 143 -3.59 -32.83 39.74
CA ALA A 143 -3.05 -32.57 41.08
C ALA A 143 -4.06 -32.83 42.23
N LYS A 144 -5.33 -33.11 41.93
CA LYS A 144 -6.40 -33.37 42.91
C LYS A 144 -6.85 -34.84 42.98
N ARG A 145 -6.26 -35.74 42.21
CA ARG A 145 -6.46 -37.20 42.29
C ARG A 145 -5.35 -37.87 43.10
#